data_AF-A0A7Y2E8G0-F1
#
_entry.id   AF-A0A7Y2E8G0-F1
#
_cell.length_a   1.000
_cell.length_b   1.000
_cell.length_c   1.000
_cell.angle_alpha   90.00
_cell.angle_beta   90.00
_cell.angle_gamma   90.00
#
_symmetry.space_group_name_H-M   'P 1'
#
loop_
_entity.id
_entity.type
_entity.pdbx_description
1 polymer ?
#
loop_
_entity_poly.entity_id
_entity_poly.type
_entity_poly.pdbx_seq_one_letter_code
_entity_poly.pdbx_strand_id
1 'polypeptide(L)' 'NHHSLDAGGREFDIFMVDLNGENLERITHSGTFDAFPMFSFDGSKLAFASNRVAAGEPTEDTNIFVADWVD' A
#
# COMPACT_ATOMS: atom_id res chain seq x y z
N ASN A 1 4.41 3.02 -18.56
CA ASN A 1 3.73 2.54 -17.34
C ASN A 1 2.33 3.12 -17.31
N HIS A 2 1.32 2.26 -17.44
CA HIS A 2 -0.10 2.57 -17.76
C HIS A 2 -0.96 2.71 -16.48
N HIS A 3 -0.39 3.21 -15.38
CA HIS A 3 -1.06 3.30 -14.08
C HIS A 3 -1.41 4.75 -13.71
N SER A 4 -1.90 5.53 -14.68
CA SER A 4 -2.40 6.88 -14.43
C SER A 4 -3.91 6.83 -14.22
N LEU A 5 -4.39 7.40 -13.11
CA LEU A 5 -5.80 7.64 -12.86
C LEU A 5 -6.29 8.81 -13.71
N ASP A 6 -7.57 8.78 -14.10
CA ASP A 6 -8.21 9.83 -14.92
C ASP A 6 -8.11 11.23 -14.28
N ALA A 7 -8.02 11.29 -12.95
CA ALA A 7 -7.88 12.51 -12.18
C ALA A 7 -6.43 13.04 -12.06
N GLY A 8 -5.43 12.39 -12.67
CA GLY A 8 -4.03 12.84 -12.63
C GLY A 8 -3.15 12.19 -11.55
N GLY A 9 -3.68 11.22 -10.80
CA GLY A 9 -2.93 10.41 -9.83
C GLY A 9 -2.32 9.13 -10.43
N ARG A 10 -1.65 8.32 -9.60
CA ARG A 10 -1.22 6.97 -9.98
C ARG A 10 -1.72 5.93 -8.98
N GLU A 11 -2.29 4.85 -9.49
CA GLU A 11 -2.70 3.70 -8.68
C GLU A 11 -1.52 2.74 -8.56
N PHE A 12 -1.09 2.52 -7.33
CA PHE A 12 -0.09 1.51 -7.00
C PHE A 12 -0.56 0.78 -5.76
N ASP A 13 -0.53 -0.54 -5.84
CA ASP A 13 -0.77 -1.38 -4.68
C ASP A 13 0.48 -2.17 -4.32
N ILE A 14 0.51 -2.57 -3.06
CA ILE A 14 1.54 -3.47 -2.53
C ILE A 14 1.07 -4.89 -2.77
N PHE A 15 1.96 -5.71 -3.34
CA PHE A 15 1.74 -7.13 -3.56
C PHE A 15 2.78 -7.95 -2.81
N MET A 16 2.38 -9.15 -2.38
CA MET A 16 3.26 -10.16 -1.80
C MET A 16 3.28 -11.39 -2.69
N VAL A 17 4.42 -12.08 -2.75
CA VAL A 17 4.62 -13.29 -3.54
C VAL A 17 5.63 -14.16 -2.80
N ASP A 18 5.47 -15.47 -2.89
CA ASP A 18 6.42 -16.41 -2.31
C ASP A 18 7.79 -16.30 -3.02
N LEU A 19 8.85 -16.74 -2.34
CA LEU A 19 10.22 -16.73 -2.89
C LEU A 19 10.37 -17.58 -4.16
N ASN A 20 9.49 -18.55 -4.37
CA ASN A 20 9.43 -19.37 -5.58
C ASN A 20 8.61 -18.73 -6.72
N GLY A 21 7.99 -17.57 -6.48
CA GLY A 21 7.15 -16.86 -7.44
C GLY A 21 5.68 -17.29 -7.45
N GLU A 22 5.26 -18.19 -6.56
CA GLU A 22 3.86 -18.62 -6.40
C GLU A 22 3.09 -17.69 -5.42
N ASN A 23 1.78 -17.88 -5.33
CA ASN A 23 0.92 -17.19 -4.36
C ASN A 23 0.99 -15.65 -4.40
N LEU A 24 0.93 -15.07 -5.60
CA LEU A 24 0.82 -13.61 -5.75
C LEU A 24 -0.49 -13.09 -5.15
N GLU A 25 -0.40 -12.20 -4.16
CA GLU A 25 -1.52 -11.60 -3.46
C GLU A 25 -1.42 -10.07 -3.46
N ARG A 26 -2.57 -9.39 -3.66
CA ARG A 26 -2.71 -7.93 -3.48
C ARG A 26 -2.96 -7.63 -2.01
N ILE A 27 -2.09 -6.84 -1.37
CA ILE A 27 -2.17 -6.51 0.05
C ILE A 27 -2.96 -5.23 0.29
N THR A 28 -2.77 -4.20 -0.55
CA THR A 28 -3.48 -2.92 -0.41
C THR A 28 -4.50 -2.71 -1.52
N HIS A 29 -5.59 -2.00 -1.20
CA HIS A 29 -6.77 -1.85 -2.06
C HIS A 29 -7.30 -0.41 -2.02
N SER A 30 -6.39 0.57 -1.92
CA SER A 30 -6.77 1.95 -1.61
C SER A 30 -7.34 2.71 -2.81
N GLY A 31 -7.11 2.22 -4.04
CA GLY A 31 -7.45 2.94 -5.27
C GLY A 31 -6.61 4.21 -5.48
N THR A 32 -5.49 4.33 -4.76
CA THR A 32 -4.54 5.45 -4.82
C THR A 32 -3.11 4.92 -4.78
N PHE A 33 -2.14 5.77 -4.48
CA PHE A 33 -0.73 5.38 -4.36
C PHE A 33 -0.48 4.71 -3.01
N ASP A 34 -0.02 3.46 -3.02
CA ASP A 34 0.57 2.74 -1.89
C ASP A 34 1.99 2.26 -2.26
N ALA A 35 2.98 2.50 -1.39
CA ALA A 35 4.37 2.10 -1.66
C ALA A 35 5.22 1.95 -0.38
N PHE A 36 6.46 1.49 -0.59
CA PHE A 36 7.52 1.39 0.40
C PHE A 36 7.15 0.55 1.64
N PRO A 37 6.69 -0.71 1.46
CA PRO A 37 6.36 -1.59 2.57
C PRO A 37 7.62 -1.94 3.39
N MET A 38 7.46 -1.99 4.71
CA MET A 38 8.45 -2.52 5.65
C MET A 38 7.75 -3.25 6.79
N PHE A 39 8.13 -4.50 7.03
CA PHE A 39 7.71 -5.23 8.23
C PHE A 39 8.44 -4.73 9.48
N SER A 40 7.77 -4.76 10.62
CA SER A 40 8.42 -4.62 11.93
C SER A 40 9.40 -5.78 12.16
N PHE A 41 10.36 -5.58 13.07
CA PHE A 41 11.37 -6.59 13.39
C PHE A 41 10.77 -7.94 13.82
N ASP A 42 9.65 -7.89 14.54
CA ASP A 42 8.92 -9.08 15.01
C ASP A 42 7.87 -9.59 14.00
N GLY A 43 7.75 -8.97 12.82
CA GLY A 43 6.79 -9.34 11.78
C GLY A 43 5.32 -9.02 12.10
N SER A 44 5.03 -8.44 13.27
CA SER A 44 3.65 -8.21 13.70
C SER A 44 2.96 -7.01 13.03
N LYS A 45 3.71 -6.16 12.33
CA LYS A 45 3.20 -4.94 11.70
C LYS A 45 3.79 -4.71 10.32
N LEU A 46 3.01 -4.07 9.47
CA LEU A 46 3.43 -3.55 8.18
C LEU A 46 3.31 -2.03 8.17
N ALA A 47 4.41 -1.33 7.95
CA ALA A 47 4.43 0.11 7.68
C ALA A 47 4.51 0.36 6.17
N PHE A 48 3.78 1.37 5.67
CA PHE A 48 3.82 1.75 4.25
C PHE A 48 3.39 3.21 4.05
N ALA A 49 3.77 3.80 2.91
CA ALA A 49 3.36 5.13 2.51
C ALA A 49 2.09 5.06 1.65
N SER A 50 1.13 5.97 1.89
CA SER A 50 -0.12 6.01 1.12
C SER A 50 -0.69 7.41 0.97
N ASN A 51 -1.33 7.65 -0.17
CA ASN A 51 -2.15 8.86 -0.43
C ASN A 51 -3.63 8.64 -0.07
N ARG A 52 -3.96 7.59 0.70
CA ARG A 52 -5.33 7.36 1.15
C ARG A 52 -5.74 8.43 2.17
N VAL A 53 -7.00 8.84 2.08
CA VAL A 53 -7.57 9.84 2.98
C VAL A 53 -7.69 9.26 4.39
N ALA A 54 -6.93 9.82 5.33
CA ALA A 54 -7.13 9.57 6.75
C ALA A 54 -8.21 10.50 7.28
N ALA A 55 -9.40 9.95 7.54
CA ALA A 55 -10.51 10.54 8.31
C ALA A 55 -10.65 12.09 8.25
N GLY A 56 -11.26 12.61 7.19
CA GLY A 56 -11.97 13.90 7.26
C GLY A 56 -11.66 14.91 6.17
N GLU A 57 -10.46 14.89 5.59
CA GLU A 57 -10.08 15.85 4.54
C GLU A 57 -9.45 15.13 3.36
N PRO A 58 -9.95 15.33 2.12
CA PRO A 58 -9.29 14.81 0.94
C PRO A 58 -7.97 15.56 0.73
N THR A 59 -6.89 15.00 1.26
CA THR A 59 -5.54 15.41 0.92
C THR A 59 -4.92 14.36 0.01
N GLU A 60 -4.24 14.79 -1.05
CA GLU A 60 -3.37 13.91 -1.86
C GLU A 60 -2.00 13.72 -1.19
N ASP A 61 -1.91 13.99 0.11
CA ASP A 61 -0.66 13.93 0.84
C ASP A 61 -0.23 12.48 1.06
N THR A 62 1.05 12.24 0.85
CA THR A 62 1.66 10.97 1.22
C THR A 62 1.83 10.91 2.74
N ASN A 63 1.06 10.03 3.38
CA ASN A 63 1.12 9.75 4.81
C ASN A 63 1.73 8.37 5.08
N ILE A 64 2.17 8.15 6.32
CA ILE A 64 2.67 6.84 6.77
C ILE A 64 1.55 6.12 7.52
N PHE A 65 1.27 4.89 7.11
CA PHE A 65 0.31 4.00 7.74
C PHE A 65 1.02 2.82 8.36
N VAL A 66 0.46 2.31 9.46
CA VAL A 66 0.89 1.08 10.12
C VAL A 66 -0.34 0.19 10.28
N ALA A 67 -0.25 -1.04 9.80
CA ALA A 67 -1.27 -2.06 9.96
C ALA A 67 -0.74 -3.22 10.81
N ASP A 68 -1.62 -3.84 11.59
CA ASP A 68 -1.31 -5.13 12.22
C ASP A 68 -1.30 -6.21 11.12
N TRP A 69 -0.27 -7.07 11.16
CA TRP A 69 -0.14 -8.18 10.22
C TRP A 69 -0.65 -9.47 10.85
N VAL A 70 -1.42 -10.23 10.06
CA VAL A 70 -1.98 -11.53 10.44
C VAL A 70 -1.78 -12.47 9.24
N ASP A 71 -1.13 -13.60 9.48
CA ASP A 71 -0.95 -14.68 8.49
C ASP A 71 -2.26 -15.46 8.23
#